data_AF-D5U2Q8-F1
#
_entry.id   AF-D5U2Q8-F1
#
_cell.length_a   1.000
_cell.length_b   1.000
_cell.length_c   1.000
_cell.angle_alpha   90.00
_cell.angle_beta   90.00
_cell.angle_gamma   90.00
#
_symmetry.space_group_name_H-M   'P 1'
#
loop_
_entity.id
_entity.type
_entity.pdbx_description
1 polymer ?
#
loop_
_entity_poly.entity_id
_entity_poly.type
_entity_poly.pdbx_seq_one_letter_code
_entity_poly.pdbx_strand_id
1 'polypeptide(L)'
;MSTWFWTSKQMEKKILEDHLKHVEKVVETTRALEDSVSHVRNRDLNSFIKDYEKISSLEREADVFKRTLMKEVSQVLIHPIDREYLINLTLNIDQIAGYCRAVGKRILILMDASEDLDGHMIEYVSTVASKIRQIAELILSALQSLKRSAQETIEYTNEIEKIEEEVDDLKLEAYKIVLKKMQ
;
A
#
# COMPACT_ATOMS: atom_id res chain seq x y z
N MET A 1 -40.77 5.96 1.59
CA MET A 1 -39.57 6.22 0.76
C MET A 1 -38.49 7.05 1.48
N SER A 2 -38.78 7.76 2.58
CA SER A 2 -37.80 8.60 3.30
C SER A 2 -36.76 7.81 4.13
N THR A 3 -37.16 6.73 4.81
CA THR A 3 -36.27 5.98 5.71
C THR A 3 -35.15 5.26 4.95
N TRP A 4 -35.47 4.63 3.80
CA TRP A 4 -34.53 3.88 2.98
C TRP A 4 -33.45 4.75 2.32
N PHE A 5 -33.82 5.97 1.91
CA PHE A 5 -32.88 6.94 1.35
C PHE A 5 -31.91 7.48 2.41
N TRP A 6 -32.40 7.70 3.63
CA TRP A 6 -31.58 8.14 4.76
C TRP A 6 -30.57 7.06 5.21
N THR A 7 -31.03 5.80 5.31
CA THR A 7 -30.13 4.67 5.64
C THR A 7 -29.08 4.44 4.55
N SER A 8 -29.42 4.63 3.27
CA SER A 8 -28.46 4.53 2.16
C SER A 8 -27.34 5.57 2.27
N LYS A 9 -27.68 6.85 2.46
CA LYS A 9 -26.69 7.93 2.60
C LYS A 9 -25.77 7.74 3.82
N GLN A 10 -26.32 7.23 4.92
CA GLN A 10 -25.51 6.95 6.11
C GLN A 10 -24.55 5.78 5.89
N MET A 11 -24.98 4.77 5.13
CA MET A 11 -24.12 3.64 4.75
C MET A 11 -23.01 4.08 3.78
N GLU A 12 -23.32 4.90 2.76
CA GLU A 12 -22.31 5.46 1.85
C GLU A 12 -21.24 6.25 2.59
N LYS A 13 -21.64 7.05 3.59
CA LYS A 13 -20.69 7.78 4.44
C LYS A 13 -19.79 6.81 5.21
N LYS A 14 -20.38 5.77 5.80
CA LYS A 14 -19.64 4.75 6.55
C LYS A 14 -18.63 4.00 5.68
N ILE A 15 -19.03 3.55 4.49
CA ILE A 15 -18.16 2.85 3.55
C ILE A 15 -16.94 3.71 3.18
N LEU A 16 -17.13 5.01 2.95
CA LEU A 16 -16.01 5.91 2.67
C LEU A 16 -15.10 6.09 3.90
N GLU A 17 -15.67 6.28 5.08
CA GLU A 17 -14.90 6.40 6.33
C GLU A 17 -14.06 5.14 6.60
N ASP A 18 -14.62 3.96 6.34
CA ASP A 18 -13.91 2.70 6.53
C ASP A 18 -12.88 2.43 5.42
N HIS A 19 -13.09 2.92 4.19
CA HIS A 19 -12.04 2.97 3.16
C HIS A 19 -10.88 3.85 3.58
N LEU A 20 -11.15 5.04 4.13
CA LEU A 20 -10.10 5.95 4.60
C LEU A 20 -9.24 5.29 5.68
N LYS A 21 -9.86 4.64 6.67
CA LYS A 21 -9.12 3.89 7.70
C LYS A 21 -8.31 2.72 7.13
N HIS A 22 -8.85 2.01 6.14
CA HIS A 22 -8.12 0.93 5.45
C HIS A 22 -6.85 1.48 4.80
N VAL A 23 -6.97 2.59 4.04
CA VAL A 23 -5.83 3.20 3.35
C VAL A 23 -4.83 3.81 4.33
N GLU A 24 -5.29 4.44 5.42
CA GLU A 24 -4.40 4.92 6.49
C GLU A 24 -3.53 3.78 7.04
N LYS A 25 -4.12 2.59 7.24
CA LYS A 25 -3.38 1.41 7.68
C LYS A 25 -2.39 0.89 6.62
N VAL A 26 -2.75 0.97 5.34
CA VAL A 26 -1.84 0.67 4.23
C VAL A 26 -0.67 1.66 4.21
N VAL A 27 -0.92 2.97 4.37
CA VAL A 27 0.12 4.00 4.48
C VAL A 27 1.06 3.70 5.65
N GLU A 28 0.52 3.39 6.83
CA GLU A 28 1.34 2.97 7.98
C GLU A 28 2.22 1.75 7.67
N THR A 29 1.68 0.77 6.93
CA THR A 29 2.42 -0.43 6.50
C THR A 29 3.57 -0.07 5.56
N THR A 30 3.33 0.80 4.57
CA THR A 30 4.37 1.25 3.64
C THR A 30 5.48 2.04 4.33
N ARG A 31 5.13 2.90 5.30
CA ARG A 31 6.10 3.66 6.11
C ARG A 31 6.93 2.73 6.99
N ALA A 32 6.31 1.74 7.62
CA ALA A 32 7.04 0.74 8.41
C ALA A 32 8.04 -0.06 7.55
N LEU A 33 7.69 -0.37 6.30
CA LEU A 33 8.64 -0.98 5.36
C LEU A 33 9.81 -0.04 5.03
N GLU A 34 9.55 1.22 4.67
CA GLU A 34 10.59 2.22 4.39
C GLU A 34 11.57 2.36 5.57
N ASP A 35 11.04 2.55 6.78
CA ASP A 35 11.84 2.69 8.01
C ASP A 35 12.75 1.47 8.23
N SER A 36 12.24 0.26 7.95
CA SER A 36 12.96 -1.00 8.15
C SER A 36 14.21 -1.14 7.27
N VAL A 37 14.26 -0.47 6.12
CA VAL A 37 15.41 -0.53 5.20
C VAL A 37 16.69 0.01 5.85
N SER A 38 16.56 0.94 6.80
CA SER A 38 17.71 1.46 7.55
C SER A 38 18.44 0.38 8.37
N HIS A 39 17.71 -0.58 8.96
CA HIS A 39 18.31 -1.70 9.70
C HIS A 39 18.96 -2.73 8.76
N VAL A 40 18.48 -2.86 7.53
CA VAL A 40 19.12 -3.67 6.48
C VAL A 40 20.52 -3.11 6.18
N ARG A 41 20.64 -1.79 6.00
CA ARG A 41 21.91 -1.10 5.75
C ARG A 41 22.92 -1.32 6.88
N ASN A 42 22.45 -1.35 8.12
CA ASN A 42 23.27 -1.54 9.32
C ASN A 42 23.52 -3.02 9.67
N ARG A 43 22.97 -3.97 8.90
CA ARG A 43 22.99 -5.42 9.19
C ARG A 43 22.43 -5.77 10.57
N ASP A 44 21.47 -4.99 11.06
CA ASP A 44 20.85 -5.21 12.36
C ASP A 44 19.63 -6.13 12.23
N LEU A 45 19.89 -7.44 12.22
CA LEU A 45 18.86 -8.47 12.11
C LEU A 45 17.84 -8.40 13.25
N ASN A 46 18.28 -8.13 14.48
CA ASN A 46 17.39 -8.13 15.64
C ASN A 46 16.38 -6.98 15.58
N SER A 47 16.81 -5.79 15.16
CA SER A 47 15.90 -4.67 14.94
C SER A 47 14.98 -4.92 13.73
N PHE A 48 15.52 -5.49 12.65
CA PHE A 48 14.72 -5.81 11.46
C PHE A 48 13.62 -6.86 11.75
N ILE A 49 13.86 -7.84 12.63
CA ILE A 49 12.82 -8.79 13.07
C ILE A 49 11.62 -8.05 13.68
N LYS A 50 11.88 -7.06 14.54
CA LYS A 50 10.81 -6.26 15.18
C LYS A 50 10.04 -5.42 14.15
N ASP A 51 10.75 -4.85 13.18
CA ASP A 51 10.09 -4.11 12.10
C ASP A 51 9.22 -5.02 11.25
N TYR A 52 9.69 -6.22 10.93
CA TYR A 52 8.90 -7.20 10.19
C TYR A 52 7.64 -7.63 10.97
N GLU A 53 7.73 -7.81 12.28
CA GLU A 53 6.56 -8.07 13.14
C GLU A 53 5.57 -6.90 13.09
N LYS A 54 6.06 -5.65 13.14
CA LYS A 54 5.24 -4.45 12.99
C LYS A 54 4.56 -4.40 11.62
N ILE A 55 5.28 -4.59 10.53
CA ILE A 55 4.74 -4.66 9.16
C ILE A 55 3.66 -5.75 9.08
N SER A 56 3.93 -6.93 9.63
CA SER A 56 2.96 -8.04 9.63
C SER A 56 1.73 -7.76 10.50
N SER A 57 1.84 -6.95 11.56
CA SER A 57 0.69 -6.55 12.38
C SER A 57 -0.18 -5.55 11.62
N LEU A 58 0.44 -4.52 11.03
CA LEU A 58 -0.27 -3.48 10.26
C LEU A 58 -0.99 -4.08 9.05
N GLU A 59 -0.39 -5.02 8.33
CA GLU A 59 -1.04 -5.73 7.23
C GLU A 59 -2.27 -6.53 7.71
N ARG A 60 -2.20 -7.18 8.88
CA ARG A 60 -3.37 -7.88 9.45
C ARG A 60 -4.48 -6.91 9.84
N GLU A 61 -4.13 -5.75 10.39
CA GLU A 61 -5.10 -4.70 10.69
C GLU A 61 -5.76 -4.18 9.40
N ALA A 62 -5.00 -3.99 8.32
CA ALA A 62 -5.54 -3.63 7.01
C ALA A 62 -6.50 -4.70 6.46
N ASP A 63 -6.15 -6.00 6.57
CA ASP A 63 -7.01 -7.12 6.17
C ASP A 63 -8.36 -7.14 6.94
N VAL A 64 -8.35 -6.75 8.22
CA VAL A 64 -9.58 -6.62 9.02
C VAL A 64 -10.49 -5.53 8.46
N PHE A 65 -9.94 -4.38 8.07
CA PHE A 65 -10.71 -3.32 7.41
C PHE A 65 -11.24 -3.77 6.05
N LYS A 66 -10.41 -4.43 5.21
CA LYS A 66 -10.86 -5.02 3.94
C LYS A 66 -12.07 -5.93 4.16
N ARG A 67 -12.00 -6.90 5.09
CA ARG A 67 -13.11 -7.84 5.34
C ARG A 67 -14.38 -7.12 5.77
N THR A 68 -14.23 -6.07 6.57
CA THR A 68 -15.34 -5.22 7.02
C THR A 68 -15.98 -4.51 5.83
N LEU A 69 -15.17 -3.85 5.00
CA LEU A 69 -15.63 -3.20 3.77
C LEU A 69 -16.33 -4.15 2.82
N MET A 70 -15.77 -5.33 2.57
CA MET A 70 -16.40 -6.34 1.71
C MET A 70 -17.78 -6.76 2.22
N LYS A 71 -17.94 -6.90 3.54
CA LYS A 71 -19.24 -7.20 4.15
C LYS A 71 -20.22 -6.04 3.98
N GLU A 72 -19.80 -4.81 4.20
CA GLU A 72 -20.66 -3.63 4.10
C GLU A 72 -21.09 -3.35 2.67
N VAL A 73 -20.15 -3.39 1.73
CA VAL A 73 -20.40 -3.22 0.29
C VAL A 73 -21.33 -4.32 -0.22
N SER A 74 -21.31 -5.53 0.35
CA SER A 74 -22.26 -6.60 0.00
C SER A 74 -23.71 -6.29 0.45
N GLN A 75 -23.88 -5.52 1.52
CA GLN A 75 -25.18 -5.28 2.17
C GLN A 75 -25.87 -3.99 1.71
N VAL A 76 -25.12 -3.04 1.14
CA VAL A 76 -25.69 -1.77 0.69
C VAL A 76 -26.47 -1.92 -0.62
N LEU A 77 -27.56 -1.16 -0.75
CA LEU A 77 -28.38 -1.10 -1.96
C LEU A 77 -27.83 0.00 -2.89
N ILE A 78 -26.87 -0.36 -3.74
CA ILE A 78 -26.29 0.50 -4.78
C ILE A 78 -26.31 -0.19 -6.14
N HIS A 79 -26.05 0.57 -7.19
CA HIS A 79 -25.95 0.03 -8.54
C HIS A 79 -24.84 -1.05 -8.61
N PRO A 80 -25.05 -2.17 -9.33
CA PRO A 80 -24.06 -3.25 -9.41
C PRO A 80 -22.67 -2.78 -9.87
N ILE A 81 -22.61 -1.82 -10.79
CA ILE A 81 -21.35 -1.25 -11.29
C ILE A 81 -20.60 -0.51 -10.17
N ASP A 82 -21.29 0.31 -9.38
CA ASP A 82 -20.67 1.05 -8.27
C ASP A 82 -20.13 0.09 -7.21
N ARG A 83 -20.84 -1.02 -6.98
CA ARG A 83 -20.40 -2.09 -6.08
C ARG A 83 -19.10 -2.73 -6.57
N GLU A 84 -19.01 -3.02 -7.86
CA GLU A 84 -17.80 -3.59 -8.47
C GLU A 84 -16.61 -2.64 -8.30
N TYR A 85 -16.79 -1.34 -8.54
CA TYR A 85 -15.72 -0.36 -8.34
C TYR A 85 -15.24 -0.31 -6.89
N LEU A 86 -16.14 -0.30 -5.90
CA LEU A 86 -15.76 -0.31 -4.49
C LEU A 86 -14.99 -1.58 -4.09
N ILE A 87 -15.44 -2.74 -4.59
CA ILE A 87 -14.75 -4.02 -4.36
C ILE A 87 -13.34 -3.97 -4.95
N ASN A 88 -13.20 -3.58 -6.21
CA ASN A 88 -11.91 -3.54 -6.89
C ASN A 88 -10.96 -2.53 -6.23
N LEU A 89 -11.47 -1.36 -5.83
CA LEU A 89 -10.71 -0.36 -5.09
C LEU A 89 -10.17 -0.94 -3.77
N THR A 90 -11.03 -1.55 -2.96
CA THR A 90 -10.65 -2.20 -1.70
C THR A 90 -9.57 -3.27 -1.93
N LEU A 91 -9.78 -4.15 -2.92
CA LEU A 91 -8.85 -5.26 -3.19
C LEU A 91 -7.48 -4.79 -3.68
N ASN A 92 -7.44 -3.81 -4.59
CA ASN A 92 -6.18 -3.30 -5.14
C ASN A 92 -5.36 -2.54 -4.08
N ILE A 93 -6.02 -1.75 -3.22
CA ILE A 93 -5.32 -1.04 -2.15
C ILE A 93 -4.76 -2.02 -1.11
N ASP A 94 -5.51 -3.08 -0.77
CA ASP A 94 -5.06 -4.10 0.18
C ASP A 94 -3.82 -4.86 -0.30
N GLN A 95 -3.68 -5.07 -1.61
CA GLN A 95 -2.50 -5.72 -2.18
C GLN A 95 -1.20 -4.98 -1.82
N ILE A 96 -1.22 -3.65 -1.68
CA ILE A 96 -0.03 -2.86 -1.30
C ILE A 96 0.51 -3.35 0.05
N ALA A 97 -0.33 -3.46 1.08
CA ALA A 97 0.08 -3.96 2.39
C ALA A 97 0.56 -5.42 2.33
N GLY A 98 -0.12 -6.26 1.54
CA GLY A 98 0.29 -7.64 1.29
C GLY A 98 1.69 -7.73 0.66
N TYR A 99 1.98 -6.88 -0.34
CA TYR A 99 3.30 -6.80 -0.96
C TYR A 99 4.36 -6.27 -0.01
N CYS A 100 4.06 -5.27 0.83
CA CYS A 100 4.99 -4.79 1.85
C CYS A 100 5.41 -5.90 2.81
N ARG A 101 4.44 -6.69 3.30
CA ARG A 101 4.72 -7.85 4.14
C ARG A 101 5.56 -8.90 3.42
N ALA A 102 5.24 -9.19 2.15
CA ALA A 102 6.01 -10.14 1.35
C ALA A 102 7.47 -9.69 1.13
N VAL A 103 7.69 -8.41 0.85
CA VAL A 103 9.03 -7.81 0.73
C VAL A 103 9.78 -7.90 2.05
N GLY A 104 9.17 -7.48 3.17
CA GLY A 104 9.77 -7.59 4.49
C GLY A 104 10.20 -9.02 4.83
N LYS A 105 9.36 -10.02 4.49
CA LYS A 105 9.71 -11.43 4.70
C LYS A 105 10.90 -11.88 3.85
N ARG A 106 10.99 -11.42 2.59
CA ARG A 106 12.13 -11.74 1.70
C ARG A 106 13.42 -11.13 2.22
N ILE A 107 13.40 -9.87 2.66
CA ILE A 107 14.56 -9.21 3.26
C ILE A 107 15.00 -9.96 4.52
N LEU A 108 14.06 -10.35 5.39
CA LEU A 108 14.37 -11.10 6.60
C LEU A 108 15.12 -12.41 6.29
N ILE A 109 14.65 -13.16 5.28
CA ILE A 109 15.30 -14.41 4.85
C ILE A 109 16.72 -14.15 4.33
N LEU A 110 16.91 -13.09 3.53
CA LEU A 110 18.23 -12.73 3.00
C LEU A 110 19.21 -12.34 4.12
N MET A 111 18.75 -11.56 5.10
CA MET A 111 19.56 -11.17 6.26
C MET A 111 19.92 -12.37 7.14
N ASP A 112 18.98 -13.29 7.38
CA ASP A 112 19.20 -14.51 8.18
C ASP A 112 20.20 -15.47 7.51
N ALA A 113 20.14 -15.57 6.18
CA ALA A 113 21.12 -16.33 5.40
C ALA A 113 22.53 -15.71 5.37
N SER A 114 22.73 -14.54 5.99
CA SER A 114 23.98 -13.76 5.93
C SER A 114 24.43 -13.45 4.49
N GLU A 115 23.46 -13.38 3.56
CA GLU A 115 23.73 -13.00 2.18
C GLU A 115 24.12 -11.53 2.12
N ASP A 116 25.20 -11.24 1.40
CA ASP A 116 25.71 -9.88 1.27
C ASP A 116 24.78 -9.09 0.33
N LEU A 117 23.87 -8.33 0.94
CA LEU A 117 23.04 -7.38 0.20
C LEU A 117 23.92 -6.26 -0.34
N ASP A 118 24.02 -6.18 -1.66
CA ASP A 118 24.75 -5.13 -2.35
C ASP A 118 24.24 -3.74 -1.91
N GLY A 119 25.15 -2.84 -1.55
CA GLY A 119 24.79 -1.47 -1.17
C GLY A 119 23.95 -0.75 -2.22
N HIS A 120 24.19 -0.97 -3.52
CA HIS A 120 23.37 -0.45 -4.60
C HIS A 120 21.95 -1.04 -4.60
N MET A 121 21.80 -2.32 -4.27
CA MET A 121 20.48 -2.95 -4.16
C MET A 121 19.73 -2.48 -2.92
N ILE A 122 20.42 -2.24 -1.80
CA ILE A 122 19.82 -1.65 -0.61
C ILE A 122 19.31 -0.24 -0.92
N GLU A 123 20.09 0.57 -1.64
CA GLU A 123 19.68 1.92 -2.03
C GLU A 123 18.48 1.91 -3.00
N TYR A 124 18.49 0.98 -3.95
CA TYR A 124 17.34 0.74 -4.83
C TYR A 124 16.08 0.39 -4.02
N VAL A 125 16.18 -0.59 -3.10
CA VAL A 125 15.05 -0.99 -2.23
C VAL A 125 14.57 0.18 -1.38
N SER A 126 15.48 0.98 -0.82
CA SER A 126 15.14 2.19 -0.05
C SER A 126 14.36 3.20 -0.90
N THR A 127 14.83 3.45 -2.12
CA THR A 127 14.19 4.39 -3.04
C THR A 127 12.79 3.92 -3.41
N VAL A 128 12.65 2.65 -3.81
CA VAL A 128 11.34 2.07 -4.18
C VAL A 128 10.39 2.03 -2.98
N ALA A 129 10.86 1.70 -1.77
CA ALA A 129 10.02 1.74 -0.57
C ALA A 129 9.49 3.16 -0.29
N SER A 130 10.33 4.19 -0.48
CA SER A 130 9.90 5.58 -0.35
C SER A 130 8.85 5.99 -1.39
N LYS A 131 9.03 5.56 -2.64
CA LYS A 131 8.06 5.81 -3.73
C LYS A 131 6.73 5.11 -3.48
N ILE A 132 6.75 3.86 -2.98
CA ILE A 132 5.53 3.12 -2.59
C ILE A 132 4.78 3.85 -1.46
N ARG A 133 5.49 4.38 -0.46
CA ARG A 133 4.86 5.21 0.59
C ARG A 133 4.22 6.46 0.00
N GLN A 134 4.91 7.17 -0.89
CA GLN A 134 4.37 8.37 -1.55
C GLN A 134 3.10 8.06 -2.35
N ILE A 135 3.09 6.96 -3.12
CA ILE A 135 1.89 6.49 -3.83
C ILE A 135 0.75 6.22 -2.84
N ALA A 136 1.00 5.50 -1.75
CA ALA A 136 -0.03 5.21 -0.76
C ALA A 136 -0.62 6.48 -0.11
N GLU A 137 0.21 7.49 0.15
CA GLU A 137 -0.23 8.80 0.65
C GLU A 137 -1.06 9.56 -0.40
N LEU A 138 -0.68 9.52 -1.67
CA LEU A 138 -1.48 10.10 -2.77
C LEU A 138 -2.83 9.39 -2.94
N ILE A 139 -2.89 8.06 -2.78
CA ILE A 139 -4.15 7.31 -2.78
C ILE A 139 -5.05 7.80 -1.65
N LEU A 140 -4.50 8.03 -0.45
CA LEU A 140 -5.27 8.58 0.67
C LEU A 140 -5.82 9.97 0.33
N SER A 141 -5.00 10.85 -0.23
CA SER A 141 -5.43 12.19 -0.66
C SER A 141 -6.48 12.15 -1.78
N ALA A 142 -6.34 11.22 -2.73
CA ALA A 142 -7.34 10.98 -3.77
C ALA A 142 -8.69 10.57 -3.17
N LEU A 143 -8.70 9.64 -2.21
CA LEU A 143 -9.95 9.23 -1.54
C LEU A 143 -10.58 10.35 -0.70
N GLN A 144 -9.77 11.16 -0.04
CA GLN A 144 -10.25 12.31 0.73
C GLN A 144 -10.87 13.39 -0.17
N SER A 145 -10.33 13.59 -1.38
CA SER A 145 -10.82 14.59 -2.34
C SER A 145 -12.08 14.16 -3.11
N LEU A 146 -12.43 12.87 -3.16
CA LEU A 146 -13.58 12.32 -3.91
C LEU A 146 -14.89 13.08 -3.71
N LYS A 147 -15.19 13.50 -2.47
CA LYS A 147 -16.44 14.22 -2.14
C LYS A 147 -16.37 15.72 -2.46
N ARG A 148 -15.19 16.26 -2.73
CA ARG A 148 -14.92 17.69 -2.76
C ARG A 148 -14.63 18.19 -4.18
N SER A 149 -13.78 17.50 -4.93
CA SER A 149 -13.34 17.93 -6.26
C SER A 149 -12.86 16.75 -7.09
N ALA A 150 -13.58 16.44 -8.16
CA ALA A 150 -13.15 15.43 -9.14
C ALA A 150 -11.82 15.83 -9.82
N GLN A 151 -11.61 17.13 -10.06
CA GLN A 151 -10.38 17.65 -10.64
C GLN A 151 -9.17 17.38 -9.73
N GLU A 152 -9.33 17.60 -8.43
CA GLU A 152 -8.28 17.36 -7.43
C GLU A 152 -7.97 15.86 -7.33
N THR A 153 -8.99 15.00 -7.36
CA THR A 153 -8.80 13.54 -7.39
C THR A 153 -8.00 13.11 -8.63
N ILE A 154 -8.32 13.66 -9.81
CA ILE A 154 -7.60 13.37 -11.07
C ILE A 154 -6.14 13.84 -10.99
N GLU A 155 -5.88 14.98 -10.37
CA GLU A 155 -4.51 15.48 -10.18
C GLU A 155 -3.69 14.51 -9.32
N TYR A 156 -4.23 14.01 -8.21
CA TYR A 156 -3.54 12.99 -7.41
C TYR A 156 -3.29 11.69 -8.19
N THR A 157 -4.22 11.25 -9.05
CA THR A 157 -3.99 10.06 -9.89
C THR A 157 -2.89 10.28 -10.93
N ASN A 158 -2.79 11.48 -11.51
CA ASN A 158 -1.72 11.81 -12.44
C ASN A 158 -0.34 11.84 -11.75
N GLU A 159 -0.28 12.28 -10.49
CA GLU A 159 0.97 12.22 -9.71
C GLU A 159 1.37 10.78 -9.36
N ILE A 160 0.39 9.90 -9.11
CA ILE A 160 0.65 8.45 -8.93
C ILE A 160 1.28 7.88 -10.21
N GLU A 161 0.70 8.15 -11.37
CA GLU A 161 1.19 7.64 -12.68
C GLU A 161 2.65 8.06 -12.94
N LYS A 162 3.00 9.33 -12.67
CA LYS A 162 4.40 9.80 -12.78
C LYS A 162 5.36 9.03 -11.89
N ILE A 163 4.97 8.74 -10.65
CA ILE A 163 5.81 7.97 -9.73
C ILE A 163 5.93 6.51 -10.21
N GLU A 164 4.87 5.92 -10.75
CA GLU A 164 4.91 4.57 -11.33
C GLU A 164 5.88 4.49 -12.52
N GLU A 165 5.86 5.47 -13.42
CA GLU A 165 6.83 5.58 -14.51
C GLU A 165 8.28 5.65 -14.00
N GLU A 166 8.55 6.47 -12.97
CA GLU A 166 9.87 6.55 -12.34
C GLU A 166 10.30 5.21 -11.72
N VAL A 167 9.37 4.48 -11.08
CA VAL A 167 9.65 3.17 -10.47
C VAL A 167 9.93 2.11 -11.53
N ASP A 168 9.25 2.15 -12.67
CA ASP A 168 9.52 1.27 -13.80
C ASP A 168 10.91 1.49 -14.40
N ASP A 169 11.36 2.74 -14.52
CA ASP A 169 12.73 3.05 -14.93
C ASP A 169 13.77 2.53 -13.93
N LEU A 170 13.54 2.75 -12.63
CA LEU A 170 14.40 2.22 -11.57
C LEU A 170 14.51 0.69 -11.65
N LYS A 171 13.42 0.00 -11.95
CA LYS A 171 13.38 -1.46 -12.08
C LYS A 171 14.26 -1.96 -13.21
N LEU A 172 14.30 -1.26 -14.34
CA LEU A 172 15.19 -1.59 -15.46
C LEU A 172 16.67 -1.45 -15.07
N GLU A 173 17.02 -0.42 -14.29
CA GLU A 173 18.38 -0.26 -13.76
C GLU A 173 18.76 -1.37 -12.77
N ALA A 174 17.84 -1.77 -11.88
CA ALA A 174 18.06 -2.90 -10.97
C ALA A 174 18.34 -4.20 -11.73
N TYR A 175 17.62 -4.48 -12.83
CA TYR A 175 17.89 -5.64 -13.66
C TYR A 175 19.29 -5.61 -14.29
N LYS A 176 19.77 -4.44 -14.74
CA LYS A 176 21.13 -4.31 -15.27
C LYS A 176 22.19 -4.65 -14.20
N ILE A 177 21.97 -4.23 -12.95
CA ILE A 177 22.87 -4.56 -11.82
C ILE A 177 22.92 -6.06 -11.58
N VAL A 178 21.75 -6.72 -11.50
CA VAL A 178 21.67 -8.16 -11.27
C VAL A 178 22.31 -8.95 -12.42
N LEU A 179 22.02 -8.59 -13.67
CA LEU A 179 22.56 -9.29 -14.84
C LEU A 179 24.09 -9.20 -14.93
N LYS A 180 24.68 -8.04 -14.57
CA LYS A 180 26.15 -7.88 -14.51
C LYS A 180 26.81 -8.78 -13.47
N LYS A 181 26.11 -9.14 -12.39
CA LYS A 181 26.63 -10.05 -11.36
C LYS A 181 26.51 -11.53 -11.71
N MET A 182 25.67 -11.88 -12.69
CA MET A 182 25.49 -13.26 -13.13
C MET A 182 26.50 -13.67 -14.22
N GLN A 183 27.31 -12.74 -14.71
CA GLN A 183 28.42 -12.96 -15.64
C GLN A 183 29.74 -13.10 -14.89
#